data_AF-A0A9X3TEI7-F1
#
_entry.id   AF-A0A9X3TEI7-F1
#
_cell.length_a   1.000
_cell.length_b   1.000
_cell.length_c   1.000
_cell.angle_alpha   90.00
_cell.angle_beta   90.00
_cell.angle_gamma   90.00
#
_symmetry.space_group_name_H-M   'P 1'
#
loop_
_entity.id
_entity.type
_entity.pdbx_description
1 polymer ?
#
loop_
_entity_poly.entity_id
_entity_poly.type
_entity_poly.pdbx_seq_one_letter_code
_entity_poly.pdbx_strand_id
1 'polypeptide(L)'
;IVPDPDGILRNETLLIEYRDHFYPSFALRVVSAYLNLPPREVHIGLGQYITLGRIHIPTNHLMQMPVSYNGPAGTFKPFSAHHV
;
A
#
# COMPACT_ATOMS: atom_id res chain seq x y z
N ILE A 1 -13.43 -0.69 0.56
CA ILE A 1 -12.31 -1.32 -0.20
C ILE A 1 -12.94 -2.09 -1.34
N VAL A 2 -12.49 -1.90 -2.57
CA VAL A 2 -13.07 -2.53 -3.78
C VAL A 2 -12.04 -3.53 -4.33
N PRO A 3 -12.39 -4.82 -4.49
CA PRO A 3 -11.51 -5.80 -5.14
C PRO A 3 -11.36 -5.54 -6.64
N ASP A 4 -10.35 -6.16 -7.26
CA ASP A 4 -10.23 -6.22 -8.71
C ASP A 4 -11.41 -7.03 -9.33
N PRO A 5 -11.62 -6.99 -10.66
CA PRO A 5 -12.72 -7.72 -11.31
C PRO A 5 -12.75 -9.24 -11.05
N ASP A 6 -11.61 -9.83 -10.70
CA ASP A 6 -11.49 -11.25 -10.32
C ASP A 6 -11.79 -11.53 -8.83
N GLY A 7 -12.24 -10.51 -8.09
CA GLY A 7 -12.58 -10.60 -6.68
C GLY A 7 -11.38 -10.57 -5.73
N ILE A 8 -10.15 -10.46 -6.25
CA ILE A 8 -8.95 -10.47 -5.43
C ILE A 8 -8.59 -9.04 -5.03
N LEU A 9 -8.29 -8.84 -3.76
CA LEU A 9 -7.84 -7.55 -3.24
C LEU A 9 -6.34 -7.38 -3.46
N ARG A 10 -5.95 -6.47 -4.35
CA ARG A 10 -4.54 -6.14 -4.63
C ARG A 10 -4.18 -4.68 -4.36
N ASN A 11 -4.97 -4.00 -3.53
CA ASN A 11 -4.76 -2.60 -3.21
C ASN A 11 -4.75 -2.39 -1.69
N GLU A 12 -3.68 -1.78 -1.18
CA GLU A 12 -3.53 -1.38 0.21
C GLU A 12 -3.99 0.07 0.36
N THR A 13 -4.89 0.35 1.30
CA THR A 13 -5.34 1.72 1.56
C THR A 13 -4.32 2.43 2.44
N LEU A 14 -3.77 3.54 1.98
CA LEU A 14 -2.71 4.27 2.70
C LEU A 14 -3.22 5.46 3.50
N LEU A 15 -4.34 6.06 3.07
CA LEU A 15 -4.92 7.23 3.68
C LEU A 15 -6.45 7.16 3.59
N ILE A 16 -7.13 7.48 4.68
CA ILE A 16 -8.60 7.56 4.72
C ILE A 16 -8.98 8.94 5.21
N GLU A 17 -9.92 9.58 4.52
CA GLU A 17 -10.59 10.77 5.01
C GLU A 17 -11.78 10.37 5.89
N TYR A 18 -11.85 10.93 7.09
CA TYR A 18 -12.97 10.76 8.00
C TYR A 18 -13.20 12.02 8.81
N ARG A 19 -14.42 12.59 8.72
CA ARG A 19 -14.81 13.82 9.44
C ARG A 19 -13.80 14.95 9.25
N ASP A 20 -13.48 15.27 8.00
CA ASP A 20 -12.54 16.34 7.61
C ASP A 20 -11.09 16.13 8.07
N HIS A 21 -10.74 14.92 8.53
CA HIS A 21 -9.40 14.55 8.94
C HIS A 21 -8.87 13.39 8.11
N PHE A 22 -7.59 13.46 7.76
CA PHE A 22 -6.90 12.36 7.09
C PHE A 22 -6.20 11.46 8.10
N TYR A 23 -6.47 10.17 8.02
CA TYR A 23 -5.88 9.14 8.86
C TYR A 23 -4.98 8.23 8.02
N PRO A 24 -3.68 8.14 8.34
CA PRO A 24 -2.79 7.22 7.65
C PRO A 24 -3.10 5.78 8.05
N SER A 25 -2.82 4.83 7.16
CA SER A 25 -2.86 3.42 7.52
C SER A 25 -1.82 3.10 8.61
N PHE A 26 -2.05 2.01 9.34
CA PHE A 26 -1.11 1.57 10.36
C PHE A 26 0.29 1.32 9.76
N ALA A 27 0.36 0.66 8.61
CA ALA A 27 1.63 0.41 7.91
C ALA A 27 2.34 1.71 7.52
N LEU A 28 1.61 2.69 6.98
CA LEU A 28 2.18 3.99 6.61
C LEU A 28 2.75 4.71 7.84
N ARG A 29 2.03 4.65 8.97
CA ARG A 29 2.48 5.25 10.23
C ARG A 29 3.71 4.55 10.82
N VAL A 30 3.77 3.21 10.76
CA VAL A 30 4.90 2.40 11.22
C VAL A 30 6.16 2.73 10.42
N VAL A 31 6.07 2.77 9.10
CA VAL A 31 7.22 3.13 8.24
C VAL A 31 7.67 4.56 8.50
N SER A 32 6.73 5.51 8.64
CA SER A 32 7.07 6.90 8.99
C SER A 32 7.83 6.98 10.32
N ALA A 33 7.40 6.21 11.33
CA ALA A 33 8.07 6.15 12.62
C ALA A 33 9.47 5.51 12.53
N TYR A 34 9.61 4.41 11.80
CA TYR A 34 10.89 3.75 11.56
C TYR A 34 11.92 4.68 10.88
N LEU A 35 11.44 5.51 9.94
CA LEU A 35 12.26 6.49 9.24
C LEU A 35 12.48 7.80 10.03
N ASN A 36 11.98 7.89 11.27
CA ASN A 36 11.98 9.10 12.10
C ASN A 36 11.33 10.32 11.41
N LEU A 37 10.35 10.08 10.53
CA LEU A 37 9.64 11.14 9.81
C LEU A 37 8.47 11.66 10.66
N PRO A 38 8.48 12.94 11.06
CA PRO A 38 7.33 13.57 11.69
C PRO A 38 6.19 13.78 10.68
N PRO A 39 4.93 13.95 11.14
CA PRO A 39 3.77 14.12 10.24
C PRO A 39 3.93 15.22 9.18
N ARG A 40 4.64 16.31 9.50
CA ARG A 40 4.93 17.42 8.57
C ARG A 40 5.80 17.03 7.36
N GLU A 41 6.49 15.90 7.43
CA GLU A 41 7.31 15.37 6.33
C GLU A 41 6.56 14.36 5.45
N VAL A 42 5.30 14.06 5.81
CA VAL A 42 4.38 13.29 4.99
C VAL A 42 3.58 14.26 4.12
N HIS A 43 3.83 14.22 2.81
CA HIS A 43 3.14 15.08 1.85
C HIS A 43 2.15 14.25 1.04
N ILE A 44 0.96 14.81 0.81
CA ILE A 44 -0.15 14.10 0.17
C ILE A 44 -0.54 14.86 -1.09
N GLY A 45 -0.39 14.20 -2.24
CA GLY A 45 -1.04 14.60 -3.49
C GLY A 45 -2.34 13.83 -3.61
N LEU A 46 -3.47 14.43 -3.23
CA LEU A 46 -4.76 13.74 -3.19
C LEU A 46 -5.09 13.07 -4.53
N GLY A 47 -5.40 11.78 -4.45
CA GLY A 47 -5.73 10.91 -5.58
C GLY A 47 -4.55 10.58 -6.50
N GLN A 48 -3.31 10.85 -6.10
CA GLN A 48 -2.12 10.72 -6.95
C GLN A 48 -0.91 10.08 -6.25
N TYR A 49 -0.52 10.56 -5.06
CA TYR A 49 0.65 10.04 -4.36
C TYR A 49 0.70 10.42 -2.88
N ILE A 50 1.58 9.73 -2.15
CA ILE A 50 2.08 10.11 -0.83
C ILE A 50 3.61 10.13 -0.89
N THR A 51 4.22 11.17 -0.35
CA THR A 51 5.68 11.25 -0.18
C THR A 51 6.05 11.14 1.30
N LEU A 52 6.92 10.20 1.63
CA LEU A 52 7.51 10.02 2.96
C LEU A 52 9.00 10.41 2.90
N GLY A 53 9.31 11.66 3.24
CA GLY A 53 10.67 12.18 3.08
C GLY A 53 11.13 12.11 1.62
N ARG A 54 12.00 11.14 1.28
CA ARG A 54 12.49 10.91 -0.10
C ARG A 54 11.75 9.80 -0.84
N ILE A 55 10.89 9.03 -0.17
CA ILE A 55 10.17 7.91 -0.77
C ILE A 55 8.89 8.46 -1.40
N HIS A 56 8.74 8.26 -2.70
CA HIS A 56 7.52 8.58 -3.43
C HIS A 56 6.69 7.33 -3.61
N ILE A 57 5.44 7.35 -3.12
CA ILE A 57 4.49 6.24 -3.18
C ILE A 57 3.32 6.65 -4.08
N PRO A 58 3.26 6.16 -5.32
CA PRO A 58 2.11 6.41 -6.19
C PRO A 58 0.83 5.82 -5.59
N THR A 59 -0.29 6.55 -5.71
CA THR A 59 -1.59 6.09 -5.25
C THR A 59 -2.66 6.29 -6.32
N ASN A 60 -3.72 5.49 -6.27
CA ASN A 60 -4.92 5.73 -7.06
C ASN A 60 -5.79 6.84 -6.45
N HIS A 61 -6.93 7.14 -7.09
CA HIS A 61 -7.89 8.16 -6.65
C HIS A 61 -8.51 7.89 -5.27
N LEU A 62 -8.42 6.66 -4.78
CA LEU A 62 -8.90 6.23 -3.47
C LEU A 62 -7.78 6.21 -2.41
N MET A 63 -6.61 6.80 -2.72
CA MET A 63 -5.42 6.79 -1.86
C MET A 63 -4.90 5.39 -1.54
N GLN A 64 -4.99 4.49 -2.52
CA GLN A 64 -4.52 3.12 -2.41
C GLN A 64 -3.29 2.87 -3.26
N MET A 65 -2.41 1.99 -2.78
CA MET A 65 -1.22 1.52 -3.48
C MET A 65 -1.43 0.07 -3.91
N PRO A 66 -1.10 -0.31 -5.16
CA PRO A 66 -1.12 -1.70 -5.57
C PRO A 66 -0.09 -2.51 -4.77
N VAL A 67 -0.48 -3.67 -4.24
CA VAL A 67 0.46 -4.62 -3.65
C VAL A 67 1.02 -5.53 -4.72
N SER A 68 2.30 -5.89 -4.57
CA SER A 68 2.98 -6.78 -5.52
C SER A 68 2.21 -8.09 -5.69
N TYR A 69 1.87 -8.42 -6.92
CA TYR A 69 1.21 -9.67 -7.30
C TYR A 69 1.98 -10.34 -8.42
N ASN A 70 2.62 -11.47 -8.11
CA ASN A 70 3.47 -12.19 -9.07
C ASN A 70 2.67 -13.02 -10.09
N GLY A 71 1.38 -13.26 -9.82
CA GLY A 71 0.49 -14.02 -10.70
C GLY A 71 -0.36 -15.04 -9.94
N PRO A 72 -1.26 -15.74 -10.65
CA PRO A 72 -2.19 -16.71 -10.06
C PRO A 72 -1.49 -18.01 -9.60
N ALA A 73 -2.27 -18.96 -9.09
CA ALA A 73 -1.77 -20.31 -8.79
C ALA A 73 -1.01 -20.90 -10.00
N GLY A 74 0.17 -21.47 -9.73
CA GLY A 74 1.08 -21.98 -10.78
C GLY A 74 2.16 -20.99 -11.23
N THR A 75 2.16 -19.75 -10.76
CA THR A 75 3.23 -18.76 -11.05
C THR A 75 4.61 -19.26 -10.65
N PHE A 76 4.72 -19.87 -9.47
CA PHE A 76 5.97 -20.45 -8.99
C PHE A 76 5.99 -21.95 -9.28
N LYS A 77 7.16 -22.46 -9.69
CA LYS A 77 7.38 -23.91 -9.85
C LYS A 77 7.25 -24.59 -8.49
N PRO A 78 6.30 -25.52 -8.28
CA PRO A 78 6.20 -26.25 -7.04
C PRO A 78 7.34 -27.27 -6.92
N PHE A 79 7.88 -27.44 -5.72
CA PHE A 79 8.81 -28.51 -5.37
C PHE A 79 8.23 -29.32 -4.22
N SER A 80 8.30 -30.65 -4.30
CA SER A 80 7.87 -31.53 -3.22
C SER A 80 8.88 -31.47 -2.07
N ALA A 81 8.41 -31.34 -0.84
CA ALA A 81 9.27 -31.41 0.35
C ALA A 81 10.00 -32.77 0.48
N HIS A 82 9.48 -33.83 -0.16
CA HIS A 82 10.11 -35.15 -0.17
C HIS A 82 11.27 -35.27 -1.19
N HIS A 83 11.45 -34.26 -2.05
CA HIS A 83 12.52 -34.20 -3.06
C HIS A 83 13.70 -33.31 -2.65
N VAL A 84 13.67 -32.74 -1.43
CA VAL A 84 14.72 -31.88 -0.85
C VAL A 84 15.50 -32.65 0.20
#